data_AF-A0A3M8DH72-F1
#
_entry.id   AF-A0A3M8DH72-F1
#
_cell.length_a   1.000
_cell.length_b   1.000
_cell.length_c   1.000
_cell.angle_alpha   90.00
_cell.angle_beta   90.00
_cell.angle_gamma   90.00
#
_symmetry.space_group_name_H-M   'P 1'
#
loop_
_entity.id
_entity.type
_entity.pdbx_description
1 polymer ?
#
loop_
_entity_poly.entity_id
_entity_poly.type
_entity_poly.pdbx_seq_one_letter_code
_entity_poly.pdbx_strand_id
1 'polypeptide(L)'
;MIYYLTWQEDDWLDEIIDRFPGMNALVPNGKSLQVIRQAKAAGEVTRMVIVVNVGQEPEETKQFLDMLAADGDLASYPLFLVGGAPDVKSEWQESYPQADVVAIDCHPFEFDYDAVLSRMEQRLEEQR
;
A
#
# COMPACT_ATOMS: atom_id res chain seq x y z
N MET A 1 -2.58 3.37 -11.27
CA MET A 1 -3.71 3.27 -10.33
C MET A 1 -3.17 3.00 -8.94
N ILE A 2 -3.74 3.60 -7.91
CA ILE A 2 -3.41 3.25 -6.52
C ILE A 2 -4.42 2.23 -6.02
N TYR A 3 -3.94 1.14 -5.42
CA TYR A 3 -4.74 0.27 -4.56
C TYR A 3 -4.34 0.53 -3.13
N TYR A 4 -5.22 1.14 -2.37
CA TYR A 4 -5.04 1.34 -0.94
C TYR A 4 -5.77 0.25 -0.18
N LEU A 5 -5.07 -0.43 0.73
CA LEU A 5 -5.62 -1.52 1.52
C LEU A 5 -5.50 -1.22 3.00
N THR A 6 -6.63 -1.19 3.68
CA THR A 6 -6.71 -0.95 5.13
C THR A 6 -7.85 -1.76 5.74
N TRP A 7 -7.74 -2.09 7.03
CA TRP A 7 -8.79 -2.82 7.76
C TRP A 7 -9.92 -1.91 8.21
N GLN A 8 -9.62 -0.63 8.44
CA GLN A 8 -10.54 0.38 8.95
C GLN A 8 -10.21 1.73 8.28
N GLU A 9 -11.19 2.63 8.26
CA GLU A 9 -10.96 4.01 7.81
C GLU A 9 -9.90 4.70 8.67
N ASP A 10 -9.06 5.51 8.04
CA ASP A 10 -7.90 6.15 8.66
C ASP A 10 -7.48 7.41 7.88
N ASP A 11 -6.62 8.23 8.49
CA ASP A 11 -6.15 9.49 7.91
C ASP A 11 -5.39 9.30 6.58
N TRP A 12 -4.80 8.13 6.34
CA TRP A 12 -4.12 7.86 5.06
C TRP A 12 -5.11 7.74 3.90
N LEU A 13 -6.33 7.27 4.15
CA LEU A 13 -7.35 7.19 3.11
C LEU A 13 -7.66 8.57 2.52
N ASP A 14 -7.86 9.56 3.40
CA ASP A 14 -8.21 10.93 3.02
C ASP A 14 -7.08 11.58 2.19
N GLU A 15 -5.84 11.46 2.65
CA GLU A 15 -4.68 12.02 1.95
C GLU A 15 -4.45 11.35 0.58
N ILE A 16 -4.62 10.03 0.48
CA ILE A 16 -4.44 9.30 -0.77
C ILE A 16 -5.58 9.59 -1.77
N ILE A 17 -6.83 9.69 -1.32
CA ILE A 17 -7.96 9.96 -2.23
C ILE A 17 -7.91 11.38 -2.80
N ASP A 18 -7.45 12.36 -2.01
CA ASP A 18 -7.26 13.74 -2.45
C ASP A 18 -6.18 13.84 -3.54
N ARG A 19 -5.09 13.07 -3.42
CA ARG A 19 -3.99 13.09 -4.39
C ARG A 19 -4.22 12.23 -5.63
N PHE A 20 -4.88 11.08 -5.47
CA PHE A 20 -5.05 10.08 -6.53
C PHE A 20 -6.53 9.84 -6.83
N PRO A 21 -7.20 10.77 -7.54
CA PRO A 21 -8.59 10.61 -7.92
C PRO A 21 -8.74 9.34 -8.77
N GLY A 22 -9.57 8.41 -8.33
CA GLY A 22 -9.72 7.08 -8.95
C GLY A 22 -8.84 5.98 -8.36
N MET A 23 -8.28 6.18 -7.16
CA MET A 23 -7.76 5.08 -6.34
C MET A 23 -8.86 4.09 -5.96
N ASN A 24 -8.49 2.84 -5.70
CA ASN A 24 -9.37 1.82 -5.15
C ASN A 24 -9.00 1.55 -3.69
N ALA A 25 -9.95 1.72 -2.78
CA ALA A 25 -9.81 1.33 -1.38
C ALA A 25 -10.43 -0.06 -1.15
N LEU A 26 -9.67 -0.99 -0.55
CA LEU A 26 -10.06 -2.37 -0.31
C LEU A 26 -9.60 -2.84 1.08
N VAL A 27 -10.14 -3.97 1.55
CA VAL A 27 -9.63 -4.65 2.77
C VAL A 27 -8.51 -5.62 2.39
N PRO A 28 -7.36 -5.69 3.09
CA PRO A 28 -6.24 -6.56 2.72
C PRO A 28 -6.55 -8.03 3.02
N ASN A 29 -7.26 -8.68 2.10
CA ASN A 29 -7.61 -10.10 2.18
C ASN A 29 -7.52 -10.78 0.80
N GLY A 30 -7.67 -12.10 0.78
CA GLY A 30 -7.57 -12.88 -0.46
C GLY A 30 -8.60 -12.51 -1.54
N LYS A 31 -9.78 -11.99 -1.17
CA LYS A 31 -10.78 -11.53 -2.16
C LYS A 31 -10.30 -10.26 -2.85
N SER A 32 -9.75 -9.31 -2.10
CA SER A 32 -9.19 -8.08 -2.67
C SER A 32 -8.00 -8.36 -3.58
N LEU A 33 -7.14 -9.31 -3.20
CA LEU A 33 -6.06 -9.77 -4.07
C LEU A 33 -6.61 -10.34 -5.39
N GLN A 34 -7.68 -11.14 -5.33
CA GLN A 34 -8.35 -11.66 -6.53
C GLN A 34 -8.94 -10.54 -7.40
N VAL A 35 -9.55 -9.51 -6.80
CA VAL A 35 -10.08 -8.35 -7.53
C VAL A 35 -8.96 -7.63 -8.29
N ILE A 36 -7.83 -7.36 -7.64
CA ILE A 36 -6.67 -6.70 -8.26
C ILE A 36 -6.15 -7.53 -9.44
N ARG A 37 -6.03 -8.85 -9.27
CA ARG A 37 -5.61 -9.77 -10.33
C ARG A 37 -6.56 -9.75 -11.53
N GLN A 38 -7.86 -9.74 -11.28
CA GLN A 38 -8.87 -9.71 -12.34
C GLN A 38 -8.81 -8.41 -13.14
N ALA A 39 -8.71 -7.26 -12.46
CA ALA A 39 -8.58 -5.96 -13.12
C ALA A 39 -7.31 -5.89 -13.98
N LYS A 40 -6.19 -6.46 -13.50
CA LYS A 40 -4.96 -6.57 -14.29
C LYS A 40 -5.12 -7.50 -15.50
N ALA A 41 -5.67 -8.70 -15.30
CA ALA A 41 -5.87 -9.68 -16.36
C ALA A 41 -6.83 -9.18 -17.45
N ALA A 42 -7.82 -8.36 -17.08
CA ALA A 42 -8.73 -7.68 -18.00
C ALA A 42 -8.09 -6.50 -18.76
N GLY A 43 -6.87 -6.09 -18.39
CA GLY A 43 -6.19 -4.92 -18.96
C GLY A 43 -6.74 -3.58 -18.48
N GLU A 44 -7.63 -3.59 -17.48
CA GLU A 44 -8.18 -2.38 -16.87
C GLU A 44 -7.12 -1.63 -16.07
N VAL A 45 -6.16 -2.37 -15.51
CA VAL A 45 -5.02 -1.82 -14.79
C VAL A 45 -3.70 -2.35 -15.36
N THR A 46 -2.96 -1.47 -16.03
CA THR A 46 -1.63 -1.80 -16.56
C THR A 46 -0.49 -1.36 -15.65
N ARG A 47 -0.72 -0.32 -14.85
CA ARG A 47 0.26 0.27 -13.91
C ARG A 47 -0.41 0.47 -12.55
N MET A 48 0.24 0.02 -11.49
CA MET A 48 -0.30 0.19 -10.14
C MET A 48 0.76 0.35 -9.06
N VAL A 49 0.36 0.98 -7.96
CA VAL A 49 1.08 0.95 -6.68
C VAL A 49 0.13 0.37 -5.66
N ILE A 50 0.63 -0.57 -4.88
CA ILE A 50 -0.11 -1.21 -3.79
C ILE A 50 0.35 -0.53 -2.50
N VAL A 51 -0.60 0.02 -1.75
CA VAL A 51 -0.35 0.69 -0.48
C VAL A 51 -1.14 -0.06 0.59
N VAL A 52 -0.48 -0.52 1.63
CA VAL A 52 -1.11 -1.28 2.73
C VAL A 52 -0.89 -0.55 4.03
N ASN A 53 -1.96 -0.22 4.74
CA ASN A 53 -1.85 0.27 6.10
C ASN A 53 -1.55 -0.89 7.05
N VAL A 54 -0.40 -0.82 7.73
CA VAL A 54 0.08 -1.82 8.67
C VAL A 54 -0.14 -1.42 10.14
N GLY A 55 -0.76 -0.26 10.38
CA GLY A 55 -1.08 0.25 11.72
C GLY A 55 -2.23 -0.50 12.41
N GLN A 56 -2.92 -1.40 11.71
CA GLN A 56 -4.08 -2.14 12.18
C GLN A 56 -3.94 -3.63 11.82
N GLU A 57 -4.42 -4.51 12.71
CA GLU A 57 -4.45 -5.98 12.51
C GLU A 57 -3.13 -6.53 11.93
N PRO A 58 -2.00 -6.41 12.64
CA PRO A 58 -0.67 -6.69 12.09
C PRO A 58 -0.47 -8.16 11.68
N GLU A 59 -1.11 -9.10 12.38
CA GLU A 59 -1.01 -10.53 12.04
C GLU A 59 -1.75 -10.85 10.75
N GLU A 60 -2.97 -10.34 10.58
CA GLU A 60 -3.79 -10.49 9.39
C GLU A 60 -3.16 -9.76 8.20
N THR A 61 -2.57 -8.59 8.45
CA THR A 61 -1.84 -7.83 7.43
C THR A 61 -0.61 -8.60 6.95
N LYS A 62 0.15 -9.25 7.83
CA LYS A 62 1.25 -10.15 7.44
C LYS A 62 0.75 -11.30 6.57
N GLN A 63 -0.34 -11.96 6.95
CA GLN A 63 -0.93 -13.03 6.14
C GLN A 63 -1.30 -12.54 4.73
N PHE A 64 -1.85 -11.33 4.61
CA PHE A 64 -2.13 -10.71 3.32
C PHE A 64 -0.86 -10.44 2.51
N LEU A 65 0.16 -9.85 3.14
CA LEU A 65 1.42 -9.54 2.48
C LEU A 65 2.16 -10.81 2.02
N ASP A 66 2.06 -11.90 2.78
CA ASP A 66 2.61 -13.20 2.39
C ASP A 66 1.89 -13.76 1.16
N MET A 67 0.56 -13.62 1.09
CA MET A 67 -0.21 -13.97 -0.12
C MET A 67 0.18 -13.09 -1.32
N LEU A 68 0.36 -11.78 -1.11
CA LEU A 68 0.78 -10.85 -2.15
C LEU A 68 2.19 -11.17 -2.65
N ALA A 69 3.14 -11.47 -1.76
CA ALA A 69 4.51 -11.84 -2.10
C ALA A 69 4.59 -13.18 -2.84
N ALA A 70 3.70 -14.12 -2.53
CA ALA A 70 3.57 -15.39 -3.26
C ALA A 70 2.90 -15.22 -4.64
N ASP A 71 2.23 -14.10 -4.90
CA ASP A 71 1.63 -13.80 -6.19
C ASP A 71 2.69 -13.25 -7.14
N GLY A 72 3.31 -14.13 -7.93
CA GLY A 72 4.45 -13.77 -8.79
C GLY A 72 4.18 -12.69 -9.85
N ASP A 73 2.91 -12.35 -10.11
CA ASP A 73 2.54 -11.24 -11.00
C ASP A 73 2.43 -9.93 -10.21
N LEU A 74 1.66 -9.95 -9.11
CA LEU A 74 1.43 -8.75 -8.29
C LEU A 74 2.61 -8.35 -7.41
N ALA A 75 3.45 -9.29 -6.99
CA ALA A 75 4.64 -9.04 -6.15
C ALA A 75 5.69 -8.13 -6.82
N SER A 76 5.62 -7.97 -8.14
CA SER A 76 6.53 -7.11 -8.91
C SER A 76 6.17 -5.62 -8.86
N TYR A 77 4.95 -5.30 -8.42
CA TYR A 77 4.48 -3.91 -8.34
C TYR A 77 5.03 -3.22 -7.09
N PRO A 78 5.25 -1.88 -7.15
CA PRO A 78 5.68 -1.12 -5.98
C PRO A 78 4.70 -1.29 -4.81
N LEU A 79 5.26 -1.58 -3.64
CA LEU A 79 4.54 -1.80 -2.40
C LEU A 79 4.96 -0.74 -1.37
N PHE A 80 4.00 -0.03 -0.81
CA PHE A 80 4.18 0.87 0.33
C PHE A 80 3.49 0.29 1.55
N LEU A 81 4.19 0.27 2.69
CA LEU A 81 3.61 -0.05 3.99
C LEU A 81 3.52 1.24 4.79
N VAL A 82 2.32 1.67 5.14
CA VAL A 82 2.05 2.98 5.78
C VAL A 82 1.33 2.80 7.12
N GLY A 83 1.21 3.86 7.90
CA GLY A 83 0.46 3.88 9.16
C GLY A 83 1.08 3.06 10.30
N GLY A 84 2.21 2.40 10.08
CA GLY A 84 2.96 1.72 11.12
C GLY A 84 3.57 2.70 12.13
N ALA A 85 3.58 2.30 13.40
CA ALA A 85 4.27 3.06 14.43
C ALA A 85 5.80 3.02 14.22
N PRO A 86 6.57 4.01 14.71
CA PRO A 86 8.01 4.12 14.47
C PRO A 86 8.81 2.92 14.98
N ASP A 87 8.40 2.34 16.09
CA ASP A 87 9.04 1.21 16.76
C ASP A 87 8.92 -0.11 15.97
N VAL A 88 7.87 -0.25 15.16
CA VAL A 88 7.66 -1.44 14.30
C VAL A 88 8.22 -1.28 12.89
N LYS A 89 8.72 -0.10 12.52
CA LYS A 89 9.24 0.18 11.17
C LYS A 89 10.31 -0.82 10.73
N SER A 90 11.28 -1.08 11.60
CA SER A 90 12.40 -1.99 11.31
C SER A 90 11.90 -3.42 11.09
N GLU A 91 10.93 -3.88 11.88
CA GLU A 91 10.34 -5.21 11.75
C GLU A 91 9.64 -5.40 10.40
N TRP A 92 8.85 -4.41 9.98
CA TRP A 92 8.17 -4.44 8.68
C TRP A 92 9.18 -4.38 7.53
N GLN A 93 10.23 -3.57 7.65
CA GLN A 93 11.27 -3.46 6.62
C GLN A 93 12.11 -4.73 6.50
N GLU A 94 12.41 -5.40 7.61
CA GLU A 94 13.13 -6.69 7.61
C GLU A 94 12.28 -7.82 7.02
N SER A 95 10.98 -7.83 7.32
CA SER A 95 10.05 -8.86 6.84
C SER A 95 9.70 -8.68 5.35
N TYR A 96 9.61 -7.43 4.89
CA TYR A 96 9.25 -7.07 3.52
C TYR A 96 10.27 -6.08 2.92
N PRO A 97 11.51 -6.53 2.62
CA PRO A 97 12.61 -5.65 2.21
C PRO A 97 12.39 -4.95 0.86
N GLN A 98 11.47 -5.45 0.04
CA GLN A 98 11.05 -4.84 -1.22
C GLN A 98 10.09 -3.66 -1.04
N ALA A 99 9.48 -3.53 0.14
CA ALA A 99 8.49 -2.50 0.40
C ALA A 99 9.14 -1.18 0.84
N ASP A 100 8.53 -0.07 0.40
CA ASP A 100 8.79 1.26 0.93
C ASP A 100 8.03 1.42 2.26
N VAL A 101 8.71 1.23 3.39
CA VAL A 101 8.08 1.31 4.73
C VAL A 101 8.10 2.74 5.27
N VAL A 102 6.90 3.25 5.55
CA VAL A 102 6.63 4.60 6.03
C VAL A 102 6.05 4.52 7.43
N ALA A 103 6.78 5.06 8.40
CA ALA A 103 6.30 5.21 9.76
C ALA A 103 6.13 6.70 10.08
N ILE A 104 5.09 7.01 10.86
CA ILE A 104 4.80 8.37 11.32
C ILE A 104 5.40 8.52 12.72
N ASP A 105 6.49 9.27 12.85
CA ASP A 105 7.23 9.52 14.09
C ASP A 105 6.91 10.88 14.75
N CYS A 106 5.96 11.59 14.19
CA CYS A 106 5.46 12.87 14.65
C CYS A 106 3.92 12.85 14.78
N HIS A 107 3.33 13.96 15.17
CA HIS A 107 1.88 14.07 15.13
C HIS A 107 1.39 14.02 13.67
N PRO A 108 0.24 13.38 13.34
CA PRO A 108 -0.21 13.25 11.94
C PRO A 108 -0.25 14.57 11.16
N PHE A 109 -0.69 15.68 11.78
CA PHE A 109 -0.73 16.99 11.11
C PHE A 109 0.65 17.60 10.81
N GLU A 110 1.72 17.07 11.40
CA GLU A 110 3.12 17.48 11.15
C GLU A 110 3.80 16.57 10.13
N PHE A 111 3.17 15.44 9.78
CA PHE A 111 3.72 14.45 8.88
C PHE A 111 3.65 14.95 7.43
N ASP A 112 4.76 14.80 6.70
CA ASP A 112 4.86 15.19 5.30
C ASP A 112 4.24 14.11 4.39
N TYR A 113 2.91 14.08 4.33
CA TYR A 113 2.17 13.20 3.42
C TYR A 113 2.54 13.46 1.96
N ASP A 114 2.70 14.72 1.58
CA ASP A 114 3.04 15.13 0.20
C ASP A 114 4.34 14.49 -0.31
N ALA A 115 5.37 14.39 0.54
CA ALA A 115 6.62 13.72 0.18
C ALA A 115 6.40 12.23 -0.11
N VAL A 116 5.56 11.55 0.68
CA VAL A 116 5.26 10.13 0.48
C VAL A 116 4.40 9.92 -0.76
N LEU A 117 3.35 10.72 -0.93
CA LEU A 117 2.45 10.63 -2.07
C LEU A 117 3.16 10.97 -3.38
N SER A 118 4.08 11.93 -3.38
CA SER A 118 4.94 12.23 -4.54
C SER A 118 5.83 11.05 -4.94
N ARG A 119 6.36 10.30 -3.95
CA ARG A 119 7.09 9.05 -4.23
C ARG A 119 6.18 7.98 -4.83
N MET A 120 4.94 7.82 -4.34
CA MET A 120 3.98 6.88 -4.91
C MET A 120 3.68 7.21 -6.38
N GLU A 121 3.51 8.49 -6.71
CA GLU A 121 3.31 8.93 -8.08
C GLU A 121 4.52 8.62 -8.96
N GLN A 122 5.73 8.94 -8.49
CA GLN A 122 6.96 8.62 -9.21
C GLN A 122 7.07 7.11 -9.52
N ARG A 123 6.82 6.25 -8.52
CA ARG A 123 6.82 4.79 -8.67
C ARG A 123 5.77 4.31 -9.69
N LEU A 124 4.66 5.03 -9.84
CA LEU A 124 3.65 4.73 -10.84
C LEU A 124 4.10 5.13 -12.25
N GLU A 125 4.83 6.24 -12.37
CA GLU A 125 5.38 6.73 -13.65
C GLU A 125 6.55 5.89 -14.17
N GLU A 126 7.37 5.33 -13.28
CA GLU A 126 8.49 4.43 -13.61
C GLU A 126 8.04 3.12 -14.27
N GLN A 127 6.75 2.78 -14.20
CA GLN A 127 6.15 1.60 -14.83
C GLN A 127 5.71 1.86 -16.29
N ARG A 128 6.09 2.99 -16.89
CA ARG A 128 5.72 3.37 -18.27
C ARG A 128 6.55 2.68 -19.34
#